data_AF-A0A1G7ZVA0-F1
#
_entry.id   AF-A0A1G7ZVA0-F1
#
_cell.length_a   1.000
_cell.length_b   1.000
_cell.length_c   1.000
_cell.angle_alpha   90.00
_cell.angle_beta   90.00
_cell.angle_gamma   90.00
#
_symmetry.space_group_name_H-M   'P 1'
#
loop_
_entity.id
_entity.type
_entity.pdbx_description
1 polymer ?
#
loop_
_entity_poly.entity_id
_entity_poly.type
_entity_poly.pdbx_seq_one_letter_code
_entity_poly.pdbx_strand_id
1 'polypeptide(L)'
;MLHRKSHAIGVGESLGLSAFYITIGLGFGGIFWLWLGSQAGMEYLTGFVVEKSLAMDNIFVIAMIFSYFAIPPAYQHRVLVYGILGVVILRAIMIAAGSAIITEFSWVLYLFAAFLVVTGIKMLFTDDKKHDMPKSAAVQFMSKHLNMIKGAARREILCAPTRCRGKGSMSGPFFNSYS
;
A
#
# COMPACT_ATOMS: atom_id res chain seq x y z
N MET A 1 16.33 -26.57 10.50
CA MET A 1 16.10 -25.53 9.47
C MET A 1 14.59 -25.35 9.36
N LEU A 2 14.08 -24.33 10.04
CA LEU A 2 12.72 -24.27 10.58
C LEU A 2 11.64 -23.99 9.53
N HIS A 3 10.50 -24.60 9.78
CA HIS A 3 9.39 -24.88 8.89
C HIS A 3 8.73 -23.60 8.33
N ARG A 4 8.90 -23.41 7.03
CA ARG A 4 8.16 -22.51 6.14
C ARG A 4 6.75 -23.07 5.94
N LYS A 5 5.81 -22.74 6.83
CA LYS A 5 4.38 -22.78 6.51
C LYS A 5 3.75 -21.46 6.92
N SER A 6 3.69 -20.59 5.94
CA SER A 6 2.83 -19.42 5.86
C SER A 6 1.38 -19.88 5.97
N HIS A 7 0.90 -20.10 7.20
CA HIS A 7 -0.53 -19.97 7.45
C HIS A 7 -0.84 -18.49 7.26
N ALA A 8 -1.69 -18.19 6.28
CA ALA A 8 -2.41 -16.93 6.27
C ALA A 8 -3.29 -16.98 7.52
N ILE A 9 -2.79 -16.44 8.64
CA ILE A 9 -3.56 -16.30 9.87
C ILE A 9 -4.84 -15.58 9.45
N GLY A 10 -5.97 -16.26 9.56
CA GLY A 10 -7.26 -15.71 9.15
C GLY A 10 -7.44 -14.36 9.83
N VAL A 11 -8.11 -13.42 9.14
CA VAL A 11 -8.35 -12.07 9.67
C VAL A 11 -8.93 -12.13 11.09
N GLY A 12 -9.78 -13.13 11.39
CA GLY A 12 -10.33 -13.38 12.71
C GLY A 12 -9.31 -13.80 13.79
N GLU A 13 -8.33 -14.65 13.46
CA GLU A 13 -7.32 -15.09 14.42
C GLU A 13 -6.26 -13.99 14.67
N SER A 14 -5.92 -13.21 13.64
CA SER A 14 -5.05 -12.03 13.76
C SER A 14 -5.69 -10.91 14.58
N LEU A 15 -7.00 -10.69 14.40
CA LEU A 15 -7.78 -9.75 15.20
C LEU A 15 -7.89 -10.21 16.65
N GLY A 16 -8.13 -11.50 16.88
CA GLY A 16 -8.19 -12.08 18.23
C GLY A 16 -6.88 -11.90 19.00
N LEU A 17 -5.74 -12.16 18.36
CA LEU A 17 -4.42 -11.94 18.96
C LEU A 17 -4.17 -10.46 19.26
N SER A 18 -4.53 -9.56 18.34
CA SER A 18 -4.35 -8.11 18.53
C SER A 18 -5.23 -7.58 19.66
N ALA A 19 -6.49 -8.03 19.73
CA ALA A 19 -7.41 -7.70 20.81
C ALA A 19 -6.88 -8.19 22.17
N PHE A 20 -6.30 -9.40 22.22
CA PHE A 20 -5.66 -9.94 23.42
C PHE A 20 -4.51 -9.06 23.93
N TYR A 21 -3.63 -8.57 23.05
CA TYR A 21 -2.57 -7.64 23.45
C TYR A 21 -3.11 -6.29 23.92
N ILE A 22 -4.19 -5.79 23.32
CA ILE A 22 -4.84 -4.54 23.73
C ILE A 22 -5.49 -4.70 25.11
N THR A 23 -6.19 -5.80 25.37
CA THR A 23 -6.82 -6.05 26.68
C THR A 23 -5.80 -6.21 27.79
N ILE A 24 -4.64 -6.82 27.55
CA ILE A 24 -3.54 -6.84 28.53
C ILE A 24 -3.07 -5.42 28.86
N GLY A 25 -2.83 -4.58 27.83
CA GLY A 25 -2.42 -3.19 28.04
C GLY A 25 -3.45 -2.36 28.82
N LEU A 26 -4.73 -2.50 28.47
CA LEU A 26 -5.83 -1.85 29.19
C LEU A 26 -5.97 -2.38 30.62
N GLY A 27 -5.78 -3.67 30.84
CA GLY A 27 -5.77 -4.29 32.16
C GLY A 27 -4.67 -3.70 33.06
N PHE A 28 -3.49 -3.44 32.50
CA PHE A 28 -2.41 -2.77 33.20
C PHE A 28 -2.77 -1.33 33.58
N GLY A 29 -3.45 -0.59 32.71
CA GLY A 29 -3.99 0.73 33.02
C GLY A 29 -5.03 0.71 34.15
N GLY A 30 -5.88 -0.31 34.19
CA GLY A 30 -6.82 -0.55 35.29
C GLY A 30 -6.11 -0.81 36.63
N ILE A 31 -5.00 -1.56 36.62
CA ILE A 31 -4.18 -1.77 37.81
C ILE A 31 -3.57 -0.44 38.28
N PHE A 32 -3.04 0.38 37.36
CA PHE A 32 -2.52 1.73 37.68
C PHE A 32 -3.59 2.62 38.31
N TRP A 33 -4.83 2.57 37.81
CA TRP A 33 -5.95 3.31 38.39
C TRP A 33 -6.22 2.89 39.84
N LEU A 34 -6.28 1.57 40.10
CA LEU A 34 -6.58 1.05 41.43
C LEU A 34 -5.45 1.26 42.44
N TRP A 35 -4.18 1.23 42.00
CA TRP A 35 -3.01 1.27 42.90
C TRP A 35 -2.41 2.66 43.05
N LEU A 36 -2.33 3.45 41.97
CA LEU A 36 -1.73 4.79 41.96
C LEU A 36 -2.76 5.91 41.86
N GLY A 37 -4.06 5.57 41.81
CA GLY A 37 -5.16 6.52 41.74
C GLY A 37 -5.57 6.89 40.32
N SER A 38 -6.68 7.64 40.21
CA SER A 38 -7.31 7.99 38.94
C SER A 38 -6.40 8.81 38.02
N GLN A 39 -5.54 9.66 38.56
CA GLN A 39 -4.68 10.54 37.78
C GLN A 39 -3.59 9.76 37.03
N ALA A 40 -2.89 8.85 37.72
CA ALA A 40 -1.87 7.99 37.11
C ALA A 40 -2.49 7.01 36.07
N GLY A 41 -3.70 6.49 36.35
CA GLY A 41 -4.43 5.66 35.39
C GLY A 41 -4.78 6.42 34.10
N MET A 42 -5.23 7.68 34.21
CA MET A 42 -5.54 8.53 33.05
C MET A 42 -4.30 8.91 32.25
N GLU A 43 -3.18 9.22 32.90
CA GLU A 43 -1.91 9.51 32.22
C GLU A 43 -1.39 8.27 31.45
N TYR A 44 -1.44 7.09 32.08
CA TYR A 44 -1.09 5.83 31.42
C TYR A 44 -1.99 5.54 30.21
N LEU A 45 -3.31 5.63 30.38
CA LEU A 45 -4.27 5.35 29.32
C LEU A 45 -4.08 6.31 28.14
N THR A 46 -3.88 7.60 28.43
CA THR A 46 -3.65 8.62 27.42
C THR A 46 -2.36 8.33 26.64
N GLY A 47 -1.27 8.01 27.35
CA GLY A 47 -0.01 7.60 26.71
C GLY A 47 -0.16 6.36 25.84
N PHE A 48 -0.82 5.32 26.36
CA PHE A 48 -1.09 4.08 25.64
C PHE A 48 -1.90 4.30 24.36
N VAL A 49 -2.99 5.07 24.42
CA VAL A 49 -3.82 5.37 23.25
C VAL A 49 -3.06 6.21 22.23
N VAL A 50 -2.29 7.21 22.67
CA VAL A 50 -1.48 8.04 21.77
C VAL A 50 -0.43 7.20 21.05
N GLU A 51 0.29 6.33 21.74
CA GLU A 51 1.30 5.45 21.14
C GLU A 51 0.69 4.50 20.10
N LYS A 52 -0.45 3.86 20.42
CA LYS A 52 -1.14 2.95 19.50
C LYS A 52 -1.74 3.68 18.30
N SER A 53 -2.27 4.88 18.50
CA SER A 53 -2.82 5.71 17.42
C SER A 53 -1.72 6.19 16.46
N LEU A 54 -0.57 6.59 17.00
CA LEU A 54 0.59 6.99 16.20
C LEU A 54 1.13 5.84 15.33
N ALA A 55 1.02 4.59 15.79
CA ALA A 55 1.39 3.40 15.02
C ALA A 55 0.34 3.06 13.93
N MET A 56 -0.95 3.20 14.22
CA MET A 56 -2.03 2.93 13.27
C MET A 56 -2.05 3.89 12.08
N ASP A 57 -1.80 5.18 12.33
CA ASP A 57 -1.69 6.21 11.29
C ASP A 57 -0.61 5.87 10.25
N ASN A 58 0.56 5.37 10.70
CA ASN A 58 1.64 4.91 9.82
C ASN A 58 1.24 3.72 8.94
N ILE A 59 0.60 2.69 9.51
CA ILE A 59 0.22 1.47 8.79
C ILE A 59 -0.88 1.76 7.77
N PHE A 60 -1.83 2.61 8.12
CA PHE A 60 -2.97 2.96 7.29
C PHE A 60 -2.56 3.68 5.99
N VAL A 61 -1.66 4.66 6.08
CA VAL A 61 -1.15 5.37 4.89
C VAL A 61 -0.42 4.41 3.96
N ILE A 62 0.41 3.52 4.51
CA ILE A 62 1.13 2.52 3.72
C ILE A 62 0.15 1.56 3.04
N ALA A 63 -0.88 1.07 3.75
CA ALA A 63 -1.91 0.20 3.19
C ALA A 63 -2.68 0.87 2.04
N MET A 64 -3.05 2.15 2.19
CA MET A 64 -3.72 2.93 1.15
C MET A 64 -2.85 3.07 -0.10
N ILE A 65 -1.57 3.41 0.06
CA ILE A 65 -0.62 3.55 -1.06
C ILE A 65 -0.47 2.22 -1.82
N PHE A 66 -0.33 1.11 -1.10
CA PHE A 66 -0.23 -0.19 -1.73
C PHE A 66 -1.49 -0.61 -2.48
N SER A 67 -2.67 -0.38 -1.89
CA SER A 67 -3.94 -0.64 -2.57
C SER A 67 -4.08 0.22 -3.83
N TYR A 68 -3.69 1.50 -3.76
CA TYR A 68 -3.79 2.44 -4.88
C TYR A 68 -2.93 2.05 -6.09
N PHE A 69 -1.70 1.57 -5.88
CA PHE A 69 -0.76 1.39 -6.99
C PHE A 69 -0.73 -0.03 -7.61
N ALA A 70 -1.41 -1.04 -7.03
CA ALA A 70 -1.49 -2.41 -7.56
C ALA A 70 -0.17 -2.95 -8.19
N ILE A 71 0.97 -2.64 -7.55
CA ILE A 71 2.30 -2.67 -8.19
C ILE A 71 2.74 -4.12 -8.40
N PRO A 72 3.17 -4.53 -9.62
CA PRO A 72 3.76 -5.84 -9.87
C PRO A 72 5.04 -6.08 -9.03
N PRO A 73 5.25 -7.29 -8.49
CA PRO A 73 6.30 -7.59 -7.50
C PRO A 73 7.74 -7.36 -7.97
N ALA A 74 7.98 -7.25 -9.28
CA ALA A 74 9.31 -7.07 -9.86
C ALA A 74 9.98 -5.72 -9.51
N TYR A 75 9.21 -4.66 -9.20
CA TYR A 75 9.74 -3.33 -8.85
C TYR A 75 9.30 -2.84 -7.45
N GLN A 76 8.51 -3.64 -6.73
CA GLN A 76 7.90 -3.25 -5.45
C GLN A 76 8.94 -2.81 -4.41
N HIS A 77 10.05 -3.53 -4.25
CA HIS A 77 10.96 -3.27 -3.13
C HIS A 77 11.64 -1.89 -3.18
N ARG A 78 11.95 -1.36 -4.37
CA ARG A 78 12.59 -0.04 -4.48
C ARG A 78 11.58 1.10 -4.34
N VAL A 79 10.48 1.03 -5.08
CA VAL A 79 9.43 2.07 -5.04
C VAL A 79 8.79 2.15 -3.66
N LEU A 80 8.58 1.00 -3.01
CA LEU A 80 8.00 0.95 -1.68
C LEU A 80 8.89 1.60 -0.62
N VAL A 81 10.20 1.34 -0.65
CA VAL A 81 11.13 1.90 0.34
C VAL A 81 11.20 3.42 0.20
N TYR A 82 11.30 3.95 -1.03
CA TYR A 82 11.27 5.39 -1.24
C TYR A 82 9.90 6.01 -0.91
N GLY A 83 8.80 5.30 -1.14
CA GLY A 83 7.45 5.73 -0.77
C GLY A 83 7.25 5.81 0.75
N ILE A 84 7.60 4.75 1.48
CA ILE A 84 7.54 4.73 2.95
C ILE A 84 8.44 5.81 3.53
N LEU A 85 9.67 5.95 3.03
CA LEU A 85 10.60 6.97 3.48
C LEU A 85 10.03 8.39 3.24
N GLY A 86 9.44 8.62 2.07
CA GLY A 86 8.78 9.89 1.73
C GLY A 86 7.61 10.22 2.66
N VAL A 87 6.76 9.24 2.96
CA VAL A 87 5.62 9.41 3.89
C VAL A 87 6.09 9.71 5.31
N VAL A 88 7.08 8.95 5.82
CA VAL A 88 7.61 9.15 7.18
C VAL A 88 8.25 10.54 7.32
N ILE A 89 8.98 11.00 6.30
CA ILE A 89 9.57 12.35 6.29
C ILE A 89 8.48 13.42 6.23
N LEU A 90 7.47 13.27 5.36
CA LEU A 90 6.33 14.19 5.30
C LEU A 90 5.62 14.28 6.65
N ARG A 91 5.45 13.14 7.33
CA ARG A 91 4.86 13.07 8.67
C ARG A 91 5.69 13.85 9.69
N ALA A 92 7.02 13.68 9.70
CA ALA A 92 7.91 14.42 10.60
C ALA A 92 7.82 15.95 10.36
N ILE A 93 7.79 16.37 9.10
CA ILE A 93 7.64 17.79 8.72
C ILE A 93 6.26 18.33 9.14
N MET A 94 5.18 17.60 8.84
CA MET A 94 3.83 18.02 9.19
C MET A 94 3.61 18.11 10.70
N ILE A 95 4.16 17.19 11.48
CA ILE A 95 4.05 17.24 12.95
C ILE A 95 4.82 18.45 13.50
N ALA A 96 6.05 18.68 13.03
CA ALA A 96 6.86 19.82 13.47
C ALA A 96 6.25 21.18 13.05
N ALA A 97 5.70 21.28 11.84
CA ALA A 97 5.00 22.47 11.39
C ALA A 97 3.66 22.64 12.13
N GLY A 98 2.91 21.56 12.30
CA GLY A 98 1.64 21.52 13.01
C GLY A 98 1.76 21.96 14.46
N SER A 99 2.83 21.54 15.18
CA SER A 99 3.03 21.95 16.57
C SER A 99 3.22 23.46 16.72
N ALA A 100 3.86 24.12 15.75
CA ALA A 100 4.05 25.58 15.78
C ALA A 100 2.76 26.35 15.44
N ILE A 101 1.88 25.77 14.62
CA ILE A 101 0.59 26.38 14.25
C ILE A 101 -0.43 26.24 15.41
N ILE A 102 -0.37 25.12 16.13
CA ILE A 102 -1.34 24.80 17.19
C ILE A 102 -1.24 25.68 18.42
N THR A 103 -0.05 26.19 18.74
CA THR A 103 0.19 27.01 19.93
C THR A 103 -0.48 28.37 19.85
N GLU A 104 -0.67 28.90 18.64
CA GLU A 104 -1.24 30.22 18.40
C GLU A 104 -2.73 30.18 18.04
N PHE A 105 -3.23 29.10 17.44
CA PHE A 105 -4.60 29.04 16.91
C PHE A 105 -5.39 27.82 17.37
N SER A 106 -6.02 27.92 18.54
CA SER A 106 -6.89 26.88 19.10
C SER A 106 -8.12 26.57 18.23
N TRP A 107 -8.57 27.50 17.37
CA TRP A 107 -9.67 27.26 16.42
C TRP A 107 -9.27 26.32 15.27
N VAL A 108 -7.98 26.32 14.89
CA VAL A 108 -7.44 25.47 13.82
C VAL A 108 -7.50 24.00 14.22
N LEU A 109 -7.41 23.68 15.52
CA LEU A 109 -7.59 22.31 16.04
C LEU A 109 -8.95 21.72 15.65
N TYR A 110 -10.02 22.48 15.77
CA TYR A 110 -11.37 22.00 15.43
C TYR A 110 -11.50 21.73 13.92
N LEU A 111 -10.91 22.59 13.09
CA LEU A 111 -10.88 22.38 11.64
C LEU A 111 -10.06 21.13 11.28
N PHE A 112 -8.88 20.97 11.86
CA PHE A 112 -8.02 19.82 11.63
C PHE A 112 -8.68 18.52 12.08
N ALA A 113 -9.33 18.52 13.25
CA ALA A 113 -10.11 17.39 13.74
C ALA A 113 -11.26 17.03 12.79
N ALA A 114 -12.03 18.02 12.32
CA ALA A 114 -13.09 17.79 11.34
C ALA A 114 -12.54 17.21 10.03
N PHE A 115 -11.40 17.72 9.56
CA PHE A 115 -10.73 17.22 8.36
C PHE A 115 -10.29 15.74 8.51
N LEU A 116 -9.71 15.36 9.66
CA LEU A 116 -9.32 13.98 9.97
C LEU A 116 -10.53 13.03 10.01
N VAL A 117 -11.65 13.46 10.60
CA VAL A 117 -12.88 12.65 10.62
C VAL A 117 -13.43 12.46 9.21
N VAL A 118 -13.52 13.51 8.40
CA VAL A 118 -14.01 13.42 7.02
C VAL A 118 -13.13 12.51 6.17
N THR A 119 -11.81 12.63 6.28
CA THR A 119 -10.87 11.79 5.53
C THR A 119 -10.90 10.33 6.00
N GLY A 120 -10.99 10.08 7.30
CA GLY A 120 -11.16 8.73 7.84
C GLY A 120 -12.45 8.06 7.37
N ILE A 121 -13.58 8.78 7.44
CA ILE A 121 -14.88 8.33 6.91
C ILE A 121 -14.76 8.03 5.42
N LYS A 122 -14.19 8.95 4.62
CA LYS A 122 -14.04 8.78 3.18
C LYS A 122 -13.26 7.50 2.83
N MET A 123 -12.26 7.13 3.62
CA MET A 123 -11.47 5.92 3.41
C MET A 123 -12.25 4.65 3.76
N LEU A 124 -13.06 4.65 4.83
CA LEU A 124 -13.96 3.53 5.17
C LEU A 124 -15.01 3.25 4.09
N PHE A 125 -15.44 4.28 3.38
CA PHE A 125 -16.46 4.17 2.32
C PHE A 125 -15.87 4.14 0.89
N THR A 126 -14.55 4.20 0.72
CA THR A 126 -13.91 4.02 -0.58
C THR A 126 -13.68 2.52 -0.78
N ASP A 127 -14.65 1.84 -1.40
CA ASP A 127 -14.53 0.43 -1.80
C ASP A 127 -13.26 0.18 -2.65
N ASP A 128 -12.65 -1.00 -2.48
CA ASP A 128 -11.63 -1.63 -3.33
C ASP A 128 -12.17 -1.92 -4.76
N LYS A 129 -12.85 -0.96 -5.38
CA LYS A 129 -13.08 -0.97 -6.82
C LYS A 129 -11.70 -0.84 -7.42
N LYS A 130 -11.20 -1.97 -7.96
CA LYS A 130 -10.06 -2.08 -8.88
C LYS A 130 -9.85 -0.72 -9.52
N HIS A 131 -8.84 0.01 -9.05
CA HIS A 131 -8.53 1.32 -9.56
C HIS A 131 -7.97 1.10 -10.96
N ASP A 132 -8.89 1.00 -11.93
CA ASP A 132 -8.56 1.07 -13.33
C ASP A 132 -7.84 2.40 -13.52
N MET A 133 -6.56 2.26 -13.83
CA MET A 133 -5.57 3.28 -14.13
C MET A 133 -6.19 4.65 -14.43
N PRO A 134 -5.84 5.73 -13.69
CA PRO A 134 -6.31 7.06 -14.04
C PRO A 134 -5.88 7.36 -15.47
N LYS A 135 -6.86 7.56 -16.35
CA LYS A 135 -6.69 8.11 -17.70
C LYS A 135 -6.28 9.58 -17.60
N SER A 136 -5.13 9.88 -16.99
CA SER A 136 -4.58 11.23 -16.94
C SER A 136 -3.46 11.35 -17.97
N ALA A 137 -3.29 12.55 -18.51
CA ALA A 137 -2.38 12.90 -19.61
C ALA A 137 -0.94 12.38 -19.42
N ALA A 138 -0.52 12.13 -18.18
CA ALA A 138 0.76 11.50 -17.85
C ALA A 138 0.93 10.09 -18.47
N VAL A 139 -0.12 9.27 -18.49
CA VAL A 139 -0.08 7.92 -19.09
C VAL A 139 -0.02 7.98 -20.62
N GLN A 140 -0.72 8.95 -21.24
CA GLN A 140 -0.60 9.18 -22.69
C GLN A 140 0.79 9.67 -23.07
N PHE A 141 1.39 10.56 -22.28
CA PHE A 141 2.74 11.08 -22.52
C PHE A 141 3.81 9.99 -22.41
N MET A 142 3.73 9.14 -21.38
CA MET A 142 4.63 7.98 -21.22
C MET A 142 4.43 6.94 -22.33
N SER A 143 3.19 6.62 -22.73
CA SER A 143 2.96 5.67 -23.82
C SER A 143 3.49 6.18 -25.17
N LYS A 144 3.40 7.50 -25.41
CA LYS A 144 3.91 8.15 -26.62
C LYS A 144 5.43 8.08 -26.71
N HIS A 145 6.13 8.14 -25.58
CA HIS A 145 7.58 7.98 -25.52
C HIS A 145 8.03 6.52 -25.64
N LEU A 146 7.30 5.58 -25.04
CA LEU A 146 7.58 4.13 -25.14
C LEU A 146 7.27 3.54 -26.53
N ASN A 147 6.36 4.14 -27.29
CA ASN A 147 6.08 3.69 -28.66
C ASN A 147 7.25 3.97 -29.63
N MET A 148 8.18 4.85 -29.27
CA MET A 148 9.35 5.18 -30.10
C MET A 148 10.43 4.07 -30.09
N ILE A 149 10.41 3.18 -29.10
CA ILE A 149 11.36 2.04 -28.99
C ILE A 149 10.85 0.79 -29.72
N LYS A 150 9.55 0.69 -30.05
CA LYS A 150 8.99 -0.44 -30.81
C LYS A 150 9.41 -0.49 -32.29
N GLY A 151 10.02 0.58 -32.81
CA GLY A 151 10.57 0.61 -34.17
C GLY A 151 11.82 -0.27 -34.37
N ALA A 152 12.59 -0.53 -33.30
CA ALA A 152 13.81 -1.32 -33.37
C ALA A 152 13.57 -2.83 -33.13
N ALA A 153 12.68 -3.19 -32.19
CA ALA A 153 12.44 -4.58 -31.82
C ALA A 153 11.65 -5.40 -32.87
N ARG A 154 10.99 -4.75 -33.84
CA ARG A 154 10.18 -5.46 -34.86
C ARG A 154 11.02 -6.04 -36.02
N ARG A 155 12.23 -5.53 -36.26
CA ARG A 155 13.12 -6.08 -37.31
C ARG A 155 13.96 -7.25 -36.84
N GLU A 156 14.24 -7.34 -35.53
CA GLU A 156 15.04 -8.45 -34.99
C GLU A 156 14.22 -9.75 -34.83
N ILE A 157 12.91 -9.67 -34.60
CA ILE A 157 12.05 -10.86 -34.46
C ILE A 157 11.74 -11.50 -35.83
N LEU A 158 11.85 -10.76 -36.95
CA LEU A 158 11.63 -11.33 -38.28
C LEU A 158 12.88 -11.98 -38.91
N CYS A 159 14.05 -11.82 -38.29
CA CYS A 159 15.32 -12.37 -38.77
C CYS A 159 16.12 -13.01 -37.63
N ALA A 160 15.61 -14.12 -37.08
CA ALA A 160 16.42 -15.13 -36.41
C ALA A 160 16.43 -16.42 -37.26
N PRO A 161 17.55 -17.15 -37.34
CA PRO A 161 18.02 -17.73 -38.59
C PRO A 161 17.70 -19.21 -38.66
N THR A 162 16.61 -19.60 -39.33
CA THR A 162 16.56 -20.91 -39.97
C THR A 162 15.71 -20.84 -41.23
N ARG A 163 16.19 -21.51 -42.28
CA ARG A 163 15.55 -21.72 -43.59
C ARG A 163 15.78 -20.63 -44.64
N CYS A 164 17.04 -20.59 -45.10
CA CYS A 164 17.35 -20.28 -46.48
C CYS A 164 16.46 -21.10 -47.44
N ARG A 165 15.93 -20.37 -48.42
CA ARG A 165 15.12 -20.78 -49.56
C ARG A 165 15.74 -21.95 -50.33
N GLY A 166 15.20 -23.15 -50.17
CA GLY A 166 15.37 -24.27 -51.10
C GLY A 166 14.19 -24.29 -52.07
N LYS A 167 14.41 -23.87 -53.33
CA LYS A 167 13.54 -24.24 -54.44
C LYS A 167 13.76 -25.73 -54.72
N GLY A 168 12.71 -26.53 -54.58
CA GLY A 168 12.71 -27.95 -54.92
C GLY A 168 11.28 -28.42 -55.14
N SER A 169 10.94 -28.66 -56.40
CA SER A 169 9.75 -29.36 -56.87
C SER A 169 9.59 -30.72 -56.17
N MET A 170 8.43 -31.04 -55.60
CA MET A 170 7.66 -32.24 -55.99
C MET A 170 6.27 -32.34 -55.32
N SER A 171 5.35 -32.81 -56.15
CA SER A 171 3.97 -33.28 -56.01
C SER A 171 3.63 -34.16 -54.79
N GLY A 172 2.36 -34.06 -54.35
CA GLY A 172 1.69 -35.10 -53.57
C GLY A 172 0.43 -34.60 -52.83
N PRO A 173 -0.79 -35.05 -53.21
CA PRO A 173 -2.02 -34.74 -52.49
C PRO A 173 -2.30 -35.83 -51.47
N PHE A 174 -2.33 -35.53 -50.17
CA PHE A 174 -2.86 -36.46 -49.17
C PHE A 174 -3.29 -35.76 -47.88
N PHE A 175 -4.40 -36.23 -47.33
CA PHE A 175 -5.03 -35.91 -46.04
C PHE A 175 -6.00 -34.71 -45.96
N ASN A 176 -7.16 -34.96 -46.56
CA ASN A 176 -8.47 -34.72 -45.94
C ASN A 176 -8.74 -35.81 -44.88
N SER A 177 -9.06 -35.45 -43.62
CA SER A 177 -9.91 -36.22 -42.67
C SER A 177 -9.86 -35.60 -41.27
N TYR A 178 -10.84 -34.76 -40.93
CA TYR A 178 -11.36 -34.56 -39.57
C TYR A 178 -12.81 -34.07 -39.69
N SER A 179 -13.72 -35.02 -39.82
CA SER A 179 -15.15 -34.95 -39.46
C SER A 179 -15.50 -36.27 -38.79
#